data_AF-A0A445AY72-F1
#
_entry.id   AF-A0A445AY72-F1
#
_cell.length_a   1.000
_cell.length_b   1.000
_cell.length_c   1.000
_cell.angle_alpha   90.00
_cell.angle_beta   90.00
_cell.angle_gamma   90.00
#
_symmetry.space_group_name_H-M   'P 1'
#
loop_
_entity.id
_entity.type
_entity.pdbx_description
1 polymer ?
#
loop_
_entity_poly.entity_id
_entity_poly.type
_entity_poly.pdbx_seq_one_letter_code
_entity_poly.pdbx_strand_id
1 'polypeptide(L)'
;MKTFVQDHNHNLTLPAFTNVMAAHRNINEGDKAHIHSMHEVGFQTRQIMEFFAYLSGAYRSLHFIKKDVYNYIDDVHCSRIVQGDATAAISYLKGKTEVEEFDQYWTDMIATFGLEELTNNMHNLGYTN
;
A
#
# COMPACT_ATOMS: atom_id res chain seq x y z
N MET A 1 36.23 -18.14 22.11
CA MET A 1 34.96 -18.85 22.33
C MET A 1 33.96 -17.86 22.88
N LYS A 2 32.88 -17.54 22.16
CA LYS A 2 31.82 -16.66 22.69
C LYS A 2 30.84 -17.55 23.45
N THR A 3 30.72 -17.33 24.75
CA THR A 3 29.73 -17.99 25.61
C THR A 3 28.42 -17.22 25.50
N PHE A 4 27.36 -17.91 25.07
CA PHE A 4 26.01 -17.38 25.12
C PHE A 4 25.56 -17.34 26.58
N VAL A 5 25.19 -16.16 27.07
CA VAL A 5 24.58 -15.98 28.39
C VAL A 5 23.08 -15.88 28.15
N GLN A 6 22.34 -16.90 28.59
CA GLN A 6 20.88 -16.97 28.45
C GLN A 6 20.15 -16.02 29.42
N ASP A 7 20.87 -15.48 30.40
CA ASP A 7 20.29 -14.64 31.44
C ASP A 7 19.91 -13.26 30.88
N HIS A 8 18.66 -12.86 31.09
CA HIS A 8 18.12 -11.60 30.59
C HIS A 8 18.21 -10.52 31.66
N ASN A 9 18.54 -9.28 31.27
CA ASN A 9 18.59 -8.13 32.18
C ASN A 9 17.19 -7.57 32.56
N HIS A 10 16.13 -8.20 32.06
CA HIS A 10 14.74 -7.81 32.24
C HIS A 10 13.85 -9.05 32.30
N ASN A 11 12.66 -8.90 32.87
CA ASN A 11 11.65 -9.95 32.82
C ASN A 11 11.25 -10.23 31.37
N LEU A 12 11.21 -11.51 31.02
CA LEU A 12 10.64 -11.94 29.75
C LEU A 12 9.16 -11.53 29.65
N THR A 13 8.74 -11.21 28.43
CA THR A 13 7.34 -10.95 28.14
C THR A 13 6.50 -12.17 28.52
N LEU A 14 5.38 -11.95 29.22
CA LEU A 14 4.50 -13.05 29.60
C LEU A 14 4.01 -13.79 28.34
N PRO A 15 3.88 -15.13 28.38
CA PRO A 15 3.35 -15.92 27.27
C PRO A 15 2.01 -15.40 26.72
N ALA A 16 1.20 -14.79 27.59
CA ALA A 16 -0.09 -14.18 27.26
C ALA A 16 -0.03 -12.98 26.29
N PHE A 17 1.15 -12.41 26.03
CA PHE A 17 1.36 -11.29 25.10
C PHE A 17 2.22 -11.67 23.89
N THR A 18 2.52 -12.95 23.72
CA THR A 18 3.31 -13.46 22.58
C THR A 18 2.67 -13.07 21.25
N ASN A 19 1.34 -13.09 21.18
CA ASN A 19 0.58 -12.65 20.00
C ASN A 19 0.74 -11.17 19.64
N VAL A 20 1.22 -10.31 20.54
CA VAL A 20 1.49 -8.90 20.24
C VAL A 20 2.92 -8.71 19.71
N MET A 21 3.83 -9.63 20.03
CA MET A 21 5.23 -9.56 19.62
C MET A 21 5.37 -9.79 18.11
N ALA A 22 5.87 -8.78 17.38
CA ALA A 22 5.96 -8.82 15.92
C ALA A 22 6.68 -10.06 15.37
N ALA A 23 7.73 -10.54 16.05
CA ALA A 23 8.47 -11.74 15.64
C ALA A 23 7.64 -13.05 15.74
N HIS A 24 6.60 -13.04 16.57
CA HIS A 24 5.69 -14.17 16.76
C HIS A 24 4.38 -14.02 15.98
N ARG A 25 4.12 -12.83 15.38
CA ARG A 25 2.90 -12.61 14.64
C ARG A 25 2.98 -13.22 13.25
N ASN A 26 2.13 -14.20 12.98
CA ASN A 26 1.94 -14.74 11.65
C ASN A 26 0.48 -15.16 11.44
N ILE A 27 0.00 -14.93 10.22
CA ILE A 27 -1.23 -15.56 9.73
C ILE A 27 -0.76 -16.66 8.79
N ASN A 28 -0.99 -17.92 9.15
CA ASN A 28 -0.64 -19.04 8.27
C ASN A 28 -1.59 -19.08 7.06
N GLU A 29 -1.21 -19.82 6.01
CA GLU A 29 -1.96 -19.85 4.75
C GLU A 29 -3.39 -20.42 4.91
N GLY A 30 -3.60 -21.36 5.83
CA GLY A 30 -4.93 -21.91 6.11
C GLY A 30 -5.85 -20.89 6.77
N ASP A 31 -5.31 -20.12 7.72
CA ASP A 31 -6.02 -19.02 8.37
C ASP A 31 -6.28 -17.88 7.39
N LYS A 32 -5.33 -17.54 6.51
CA LYS A 32 -5.54 -16.58 5.42
C LYS A 32 -6.69 -16.99 4.51
N ALA A 33 -6.74 -18.25 4.09
CA ALA A 33 -7.83 -18.76 3.25
C ALA A 33 -9.20 -18.64 3.93
N HIS A 34 -9.30 -18.97 5.23
CA HIS A 34 -10.52 -18.77 6.01
C HIS A 34 -10.89 -17.29 6.13
N ILE A 35 -9.94 -16.42 6.50
CA ILE A 35 -10.13 -14.97 6.62
C ILE A 35 -10.65 -14.42 5.28
N HIS A 36 -10.01 -14.78 4.17
CA HIS A 36 -10.40 -14.34 2.85
C HIS A 36 -11.82 -14.80 2.50
N SER A 37 -12.13 -16.07 2.68
CA SER A 37 -13.47 -16.61 2.40
C SER A 37 -14.56 -15.93 3.24
N MET A 38 -14.32 -15.70 4.53
CA MET A 38 -15.28 -15.00 5.39
C MET A 38 -15.45 -13.54 4.96
N HIS A 39 -14.35 -12.87 4.61
CA HIS A 39 -14.40 -11.48 4.16
C HIS A 39 -15.16 -11.33 2.83
N GLU A 40 -14.96 -12.22 1.85
CA GLU A 40 -15.69 -12.21 0.57
C GLU A 40 -17.21 -12.41 0.77
N VAL A 41 -17.63 -13.14 1.81
CA VAL A 41 -19.05 -13.31 2.17
C VAL A 41 -19.58 -12.11 2.98
N GLY A 42 -18.74 -11.12 3.29
CA GLY A 42 -19.13 -9.87 3.94
C GLY A 42 -19.03 -9.87 5.46
N PHE A 43 -18.35 -10.85 6.07
CA PHE A 43 -18.08 -10.80 7.51
C PHE A 43 -17.13 -9.65 7.84
N GLN A 44 -17.48 -8.88 8.85
CA GLN A 44 -16.61 -7.82 9.35
C GLN A 44 -15.36 -8.42 10.00
N THR A 45 -14.22 -7.73 9.91
CA THR A 45 -12.97 -8.13 10.57
C THR A 45 -13.16 -8.47 12.06
N ARG A 46 -14.07 -7.78 12.75
CA ARG A 46 -14.42 -8.10 14.14
C ARG A 46 -15.02 -9.51 14.28
N GLN A 47 -15.97 -9.87 13.43
CA GLN A 47 -16.63 -11.17 13.46
C GLN A 47 -15.67 -12.30 13.05
N ILE A 48 -14.78 -12.04 12.09
CA ILE A 48 -13.70 -12.95 11.71
C ILE A 48 -12.78 -13.21 12.91
N MET A 49 -12.34 -12.14 13.59
CA MET A 49 -11.52 -12.28 14.80
C MET A 49 -12.25 -13.01 15.93
N GLU A 50 -13.54 -12.76 16.14
CA GLU A 50 -14.38 -13.46 17.12
C GLU A 50 -14.46 -14.96 16.83
N PHE A 51 -14.62 -15.34 15.56
CA PHE A 51 -14.62 -16.74 15.12
C PHE A 51 -13.30 -17.45 15.43
N PHE A 52 -12.17 -16.83 15.08
CA PHE A 52 -10.86 -17.41 15.39
C PHE A 52 -10.60 -17.49 16.90
N ALA A 53 -10.96 -16.45 17.65
CA ALA A 53 -10.84 -16.48 19.10
C ALA A 53 -11.69 -17.58 19.73
N TYR A 54 -12.88 -17.85 19.18
CA TYR A 54 -13.72 -18.98 19.59
C TYR A 54 -13.03 -20.32 19.31
N LEU A 55 -12.48 -20.52 18.11
CA LEU A 55 -11.76 -21.75 17.75
C LEU A 55 -10.49 -21.99 18.59
N SER A 56 -9.76 -20.92 18.90
CA SER A 56 -8.52 -20.99 19.70
C SER A 56 -8.77 -20.86 21.21
N GLY A 57 -10.04 -20.77 21.63
CA GLY A 57 -10.46 -20.62 23.02
C GLY A 57 -10.29 -19.22 23.64
N ALA A 58 -9.45 -18.35 23.07
CA ALA A 58 -9.34 -16.95 23.43
C ALA A 58 -8.57 -16.14 22.37
N TYR A 59 -8.72 -14.82 22.39
CA TYR A 59 -7.91 -13.90 21.57
C TYR A 59 -6.40 -13.99 21.84
N ARG A 60 -6.02 -14.26 23.10
CA ARG A 60 -4.61 -14.38 23.49
C ARG A 60 -3.95 -15.65 22.96
N SER A 61 -4.74 -16.63 22.53
CA SER A 61 -4.28 -17.89 21.96
C SER A 61 -4.00 -17.80 20.47
N LEU A 62 -4.35 -16.69 19.81
CA LEU A 62 -4.10 -16.48 18.38
C LEU A 62 -2.66 -16.05 18.13
N HIS A 63 -2.09 -16.48 17.00
CA HIS A 63 -0.77 -16.03 16.55
C HIS A 63 -0.81 -14.71 15.76
N PHE A 64 -1.96 -14.06 15.68
CA PHE A 64 -2.15 -12.79 14.98
C PHE A 64 -3.14 -11.90 15.74
N ILE A 65 -3.06 -10.61 15.47
CA ILE A 65 -3.98 -9.61 16.03
C ILE A 65 -4.89 -9.03 14.94
N LYS A 66 -5.92 -8.30 15.38
CA LYS A 66 -6.88 -7.63 14.48
C LYS A 66 -6.20 -6.79 13.39
N LYS A 67 -5.08 -6.13 13.71
CA LYS A 67 -4.30 -5.33 12.76
C LYS A 67 -3.72 -6.17 11.63
N ASP A 68 -3.24 -7.38 11.91
CA ASP A 68 -2.68 -8.25 10.88
C ASP A 68 -3.78 -8.68 9.89
N VAL A 69 -5.00 -8.93 10.38
CA VAL A 69 -6.16 -9.26 9.53
C VAL A 69 -6.56 -8.07 8.64
N TYR A 70 -6.58 -6.85 9.17
CA TYR A 70 -6.80 -5.65 8.35
C TYR A 70 -5.76 -5.51 7.25
N ASN A 71 -4.47 -5.63 7.61
CA ASN A 71 -3.38 -5.51 6.65
C ASN A 71 -3.48 -6.57 5.54
N TYR A 72 -3.84 -7.81 5.89
CA TYR A 72 -4.03 -8.88 4.92
C TYR A 72 -5.19 -8.58 3.95
N ILE A 73 -6.35 -8.16 4.46
CA ILE A 73 -7.50 -7.82 3.63
C ILE A 73 -7.18 -6.65 2.69
N ASP A 74 -6.49 -5.63 3.20
CA ASP A 74 -6.07 -4.47 2.43
C ASP A 74 -5.08 -4.85 1.32
N ASP A 75 -4.11 -5.72 1.60
CA ASP A 75 -3.16 -6.25 0.62
C ASP A 75 -3.86 -7.07 -0.49
N VAL A 76 -4.82 -7.93 -0.11
CA VAL A 76 -5.67 -8.66 -1.07
C VAL A 76 -6.50 -7.70 -1.93
N HIS A 77 -7.03 -6.63 -1.33
CA HIS A 77 -7.80 -5.63 -2.06
C HIS A 77 -6.91 -4.82 -3.03
N CYS A 78 -5.76 -4.34 -2.57
CA CYS A 78 -4.81 -3.60 -3.38
C CYS A 78 -4.27 -4.44 -4.53
N SER A 79 -3.92 -5.70 -4.30
CA SER A 79 -3.44 -6.62 -5.36
C SER A 79 -4.48 -6.89 -6.45
N ARG A 80 -5.79 -6.86 -6.14
CA ARG A 80 -6.87 -6.93 -7.15
C ARG A 80 -6.99 -5.64 -7.95
N ILE A 81 -6.69 -4.48 -7.35
CA ILE A 81 -6.80 -3.17 -7.98
C ILE A 81 -5.59 -2.85 -8.90
N VAL A 82 -4.50 -3.62 -8.82
CA VAL A 82 -3.22 -3.39 -9.54
C VAL A 82 -3.33 -3.30 -11.08
N GLN A 83 -4.48 -3.58 -11.70
CA GLN A 83 -4.70 -3.36 -13.15
C GLN A 83 -6.00 -2.60 -13.49
N GLY A 84 -6.65 -1.98 -12.51
CA GLY A 84 -7.91 -1.24 -12.71
C GLY A 84 -7.70 0.26 -12.83
N ASP A 85 -8.53 0.90 -13.65
CA ASP A 85 -8.82 2.33 -13.85
C ASP A 85 -7.69 3.36 -13.70
N ALA A 86 -6.91 3.37 -12.63
CA ALA A 86 -5.74 4.24 -12.48
C ALA A 86 -4.68 3.99 -13.57
N THR A 87 -4.36 2.74 -13.89
CA THR A 87 -3.41 2.44 -14.99
C THR A 87 -3.98 2.83 -16.34
N ALA A 88 -5.27 2.59 -16.57
CA ALA A 88 -5.96 3.00 -17.79
C ALA A 88 -6.07 4.53 -17.91
N ALA A 89 -6.36 5.23 -16.81
CA ALA A 89 -6.41 6.68 -16.73
C ALA A 89 -5.02 7.31 -16.93
N ILE A 90 -3.97 6.71 -16.35
CA ILE A 90 -2.58 7.13 -16.60
C ILE A 90 -2.22 6.95 -18.08
N SER A 91 -2.53 5.80 -18.67
CA SER A 91 -2.29 5.54 -20.10
C SER A 91 -3.09 6.50 -20.99
N TYR A 92 -4.35 6.77 -20.65
CA TYR A 92 -5.20 7.71 -21.35
C TYR A 92 -4.66 9.15 -21.25
N LEU A 93 -4.27 9.60 -20.05
CA LEU A 93 -3.68 10.92 -19.84
C LEU A 93 -2.33 11.06 -20.56
N LYS A 94 -1.49 10.03 -20.57
CA LYS A 94 -0.24 10.00 -21.35
C LYS A 94 -0.48 10.01 -22.86
N GLY A 95 -1.56 9.39 -23.33
CA GLY A 95 -1.97 9.47 -24.73
C GLY A 95 -2.60 10.81 -25.10
N LYS A 96 -3.17 11.52 -24.12
CA LYS A 96 -3.78 12.85 -24.23
C LYS A 96 -2.84 14.02 -23.93
N THR A 97 -1.63 13.78 -23.45
CA THR A 97 -0.58 14.78 -23.53
C THR A 97 -0.17 14.87 -25.00
N GLU A 98 -1.04 15.47 -25.81
CA GLU A 98 -0.70 16.13 -27.06
C GLU A 98 0.19 17.33 -26.68
N VAL A 99 1.41 17.01 -26.25
CA VAL A 99 2.52 17.96 -26.22
C VAL A 99 2.62 18.58 -27.61
N GLU A 100 2.33 17.82 -28.67
CA GLU A 100 2.26 18.32 -30.04
C GLU A 100 1.13 19.34 -30.32
N GLU A 101 -0.08 19.20 -29.75
CA GLU A 101 -1.17 20.18 -29.99
C GLU A 101 -0.92 21.47 -29.20
N PHE A 102 -0.44 21.36 -27.96
CA PHE A 102 -0.05 22.54 -27.16
C PHE A 102 1.20 23.23 -27.72
N ASP A 103 2.22 22.49 -28.13
CA ASP A 103 3.46 23.04 -28.68
C ASP A 103 3.21 23.69 -30.04
N GLN A 104 2.35 23.12 -30.88
CA GLN A 104 1.97 23.72 -32.15
C GLN A 104 1.13 24.98 -31.93
N TYR A 105 0.14 24.94 -31.03
CA TYR A 105 -0.66 26.12 -30.66
C TYR A 105 0.21 27.24 -30.08
N TRP A 106 1.17 26.90 -29.23
CA TRP A 106 2.10 27.84 -28.61
C TRP A 106 3.05 28.45 -29.66
N THR A 107 3.57 27.64 -30.57
CA THR A 107 4.43 28.10 -31.68
C THR A 107 3.67 29.04 -32.61
N ASP A 108 2.45 28.69 -33.00
CA ASP A 108 1.58 29.54 -33.83
C ASP A 108 1.23 30.86 -33.13
N MET A 109 0.98 30.82 -31.80
CA MET A 109 0.71 32.01 -31.00
C MET A 109 1.94 32.94 -30.94
N ILE A 110 3.14 32.40 -30.70
CA ILE A 110 4.39 33.18 -30.68
C ILE A 110 4.63 33.86 -32.02
N ALA A 111 4.46 33.13 -33.12
CA ALA A 111 4.63 33.65 -34.48
C ALA A 111 3.57 34.72 -34.81
N THR A 112 2.31 34.50 -34.42
CA THR A 112 1.20 35.43 -34.71
C THR A 112 1.34 36.77 -33.98
N PHE A 113 1.83 36.76 -32.74
CA PHE A 113 1.99 37.97 -31.93
C PHE A 113 3.44 38.50 -31.90
N GLY A 114 4.37 37.88 -32.61
CA GLY A 114 5.77 38.33 -32.74
C GLY A 114 6.57 38.28 -31.43
N LEU A 115 6.34 37.27 -30.58
CA LEU A 115 6.93 37.17 -29.24
C LEU A 115 8.25 36.37 -29.17
N GLU A 116 8.95 36.24 -30.29
CA GLU A 116 10.17 35.42 -30.43
C GLU A 116 11.32 35.90 -29.52
N GLU A 117 11.46 37.21 -29.31
CA GLU A 117 12.52 37.74 -28.44
C GLU A 117 12.28 37.48 -26.95
N LEU A 118 11.01 37.45 -26.51
CA LEU A 118 10.66 37.19 -25.11
C LEU A 118 10.91 35.72 -24.73
N THR A 119 10.59 34.80 -25.64
CA THR A 119 10.76 33.36 -25.45
C THR A 119 12.23 32.96 -25.41
N ASN A 120 13.05 33.51 -26.31
CA ASN A 120 14.50 33.31 -26.29
C ASN A 120 15.17 33.80 -25.00
N ASN A 121 14.67 34.91 -24.42
CA ASN A 121 15.17 35.41 -23.14
C ASN A 121 14.76 34.53 -21.95
N MET A 122 13.55 33.95 -21.97
CA MET A 122 13.11 33.02 -20.92
C MET A 122 13.89 31.70 -20.92
N HIS A 123 14.23 31.18 -22.11
CA HIS A 123 15.05 29.98 -22.27
C HIS A 123 16.49 30.18 -21.75
N ASN A 124 17.11 31.32 -22.07
CA ASN A 124 18.45 31.67 -21.58
C ASN A 124 18.50 31.91 -20.06
N LEU A 125 17.36 32.19 -19.43
CA LEU A 125 17.21 32.35 -17.99
C LEU A 125 16.80 31.05 -17.27
N GLY A 126 16.61 29.93 -17.99
CA GLY A 126 16.34 28.61 -17.42
C GLY A 126 14.92 28.41 -16.87
N TYR A 127 13.94 29.17 -17.35
CA TYR A 127 12.54 29.10 -16.87
C TYR A 127 11.62 28.18 -17.70
N THR A 128 12.15 27.47 -18.69
CA THR A 128 11.44 26.43 -19.44
C THR A 128 12.17 25.11 -19.25
N ASN A 129 11.43 24.02 -19.01
CA ASN A 129 11.96 22.66 -18.83
C ASN A 129 12.62 22.11 -20.10
#